data_AF-W1NW26-F1
#
_entry.id   AF-W1NW26-F1
#
_cell.length_a   1.000
_cell.length_b   1.000
_cell.length_c   1.000
_cell.angle_alpha   90.00
_cell.angle_beta   90.00
_cell.angle_gamma   90.00
#
_symmetry.space_group_name_H-M   'P 1'
#
loop_
_entity.id
_entity.type
_entity.pdbx_description
1 polymer ?
#
loop_
_entity_poly.entity_id
_entity_poly.type
_entity_poly.pdbx_seq_one_letter_code
_entity_poly.pdbx_strand_id
1 'polypeptide(L)'
;MSRPYLQILFFHELLLLLLLESCYIADCYDPLDPNENITITYDIISWTTDTDGYWAKVTIENYYQYRHVEKPGWKLGFDWAENEVIWSMTGALATQSGNCSAFKYRVPYCCQRSPEIIDLMPDAAPINRSENCCRNGVLAARDIDQKNAISILYDRGELTQPLDREDTKECDIHGSWTRLHM
;
A
#
# COMPACT_ATOMS: atom_id res chain seq x y z
N MET A 1 -14.28 -25.58 -52.46
CA MET A 1 -13.51 -26.21 -51.36
C MET A 1 -13.09 -25.15 -50.33
N SER A 2 -14.01 -24.29 -49.87
CA SER A 2 -13.58 -22.98 -49.31
C SER A 2 -14.48 -22.35 -48.24
N ARG A 3 -15.66 -22.92 -47.94
CA ARG A 3 -16.54 -22.42 -46.86
C ARG A 3 -16.31 -23.06 -45.48
N PRO A 4 -16.02 -24.38 -45.33
CA PRO A 4 -15.83 -24.95 -44.00
C PRO A 4 -14.49 -24.56 -43.38
N TYR A 5 -13.43 -24.40 -44.19
CA TYR A 5 -12.11 -23.97 -43.71
C TYR A 5 -12.13 -22.55 -43.13
N LEU A 6 -12.86 -21.62 -43.74
CA LEU A 6 -12.96 -20.24 -43.25
C LEU A 6 -13.70 -20.16 -41.91
N GLN A 7 -14.70 -21.01 -41.69
CA GLN A 7 -15.38 -21.08 -40.40
C GLN A 7 -14.51 -21.69 -39.32
N ILE A 8 -13.76 -22.77 -39.62
CA ILE A 8 -12.83 -23.39 -38.66
C ILE A 8 -11.76 -22.40 -38.21
N LEU A 9 -11.21 -21.61 -39.14
CA LEU A 9 -10.24 -20.57 -38.82
C LEU A 9 -10.85 -19.49 -37.91
N PHE A 10 -12.09 -19.06 -38.18
CA PHE A 10 -12.79 -18.09 -37.33
C PHE A 10 -13.04 -18.60 -35.90
N PHE A 11 -13.42 -19.87 -35.72
CA PHE A 11 -13.58 -20.46 -34.39
C PHE A 11 -12.26 -20.59 -33.65
N HIS A 12 -11.15 -20.83 -34.36
CA HIS A 12 -9.83 -20.93 -33.75
C HIS A 12 -9.33 -19.55 -33.27
N GLU A 13 -9.53 -18.50 -34.06
CA GLU A 13 -9.23 -17.11 -33.67
C GLU A 13 -10.10 -16.67 -32.48
N LEU A 14 -11.41 -16.98 -32.49
CA LEU A 14 -12.31 -16.67 -31.38
C LEU A 14 -11.93 -17.43 -30.10
N LEU A 15 -11.55 -18.70 -30.22
CA LEU A 15 -11.08 -19.51 -29.08
C LEU A 15 -9.76 -18.99 -28.52
N LEU A 16 -8.82 -18.60 -29.38
CA LEU A 16 -7.56 -17.96 -28.97
C LEU A 16 -7.83 -16.65 -28.22
N LEU A 17 -8.74 -15.80 -28.73
CA LEU A 17 -9.11 -14.54 -28.09
C LEU A 17 -9.74 -14.77 -26.70
N LEU A 18 -10.65 -15.74 -26.58
CA LEU A 18 -11.28 -16.12 -25.31
C LEU A 18 -10.27 -16.70 -24.29
N LEU A 19 -9.29 -17.47 -24.77
CA LEU A 19 -8.20 -17.99 -23.91
C LEU A 19 -7.27 -16.87 -23.45
N LEU A 20 -6.94 -15.91 -24.32
CA LEU A 20 -6.17 -14.71 -23.99
C LEU A 20 -6.88 -13.84 -22.95
N GLU A 21 -8.19 -13.61 -23.07
CA GLU A 21 -8.99 -12.86 -22.10
C GLU A 21 -9.10 -13.57 -20.75
N SER A 22 -9.23 -14.91 -20.73
CA SER A 22 -9.26 -15.69 -19.47
C SER A 22 -7.94 -15.65 -18.71
N CYS A 23 -6.81 -15.54 -19.43
CA CYS A 23 -5.49 -15.42 -18.83
C CYS A 23 -5.28 -14.03 -18.18
N TYR A 24 -5.99 -13.01 -18.65
CA TYR A 24 -5.90 -11.64 -18.12
C TYR A 24 -6.60 -11.44 -16.78
N ILE A 25 -7.62 -12.24 -16.44
CA ILE A 25 -8.41 -12.10 -15.20
C ILE A 25 -7.88 -13.00 -14.06
N ALA A 26 -7.01 -13.97 -14.38
CA ALA A 26 -6.55 -14.98 -13.43
C ALA A 26 -5.47 -14.50 -12.45
N ASP A 27 -4.94 -13.28 -12.57
CA ASP A 27 -3.74 -12.87 -11.84
C ASP A 27 -3.95 -12.70 -10.31
N CYS A 28 -5.21 -12.66 -9.84
CA CYS A 28 -5.51 -12.44 -8.40
C CYS A 28 -6.56 -13.39 -7.79
N TYR A 29 -7.28 -14.19 -8.58
CA TYR A 29 -8.40 -15.00 -8.09
C TYR A 29 -7.91 -16.34 -7.53
N ASP A 30 -8.12 -16.59 -6.22
CA ASP A 30 -7.94 -17.90 -5.60
C ASP A 30 -9.27 -18.66 -5.50
N PRO A 31 -9.41 -19.88 -6.04
CA PRO A 31 -10.56 -20.71 -5.72
C PRO A 31 -10.54 -21.24 -4.28
N LEU A 32 -9.37 -21.29 -3.61
CA LEU A 32 -9.27 -21.74 -2.21
C LEU A 32 -9.64 -20.64 -1.20
N ASP A 33 -9.47 -19.38 -1.60
CA ASP A 33 -9.76 -18.19 -0.81
C ASP A 33 -10.57 -17.15 -1.65
N PRO A 34 -11.83 -17.44 -1.99
CA PRO A 34 -12.60 -16.63 -2.94
C PRO A 34 -13.16 -15.33 -2.37
N ASN A 35 -13.19 -15.14 -1.04
CA ASN A 35 -13.85 -14.01 -0.38
C ASN A 35 -12.92 -13.22 0.55
N GLU A 36 -11.69 -13.69 0.72
CA GLU A 36 -10.70 -13.14 1.63
C GLU A 36 -9.94 -11.97 0.98
N ASN A 37 -9.40 -11.10 1.82
CA ASN A 37 -8.71 -9.89 1.39
C ASN A 37 -7.52 -9.55 2.29
N ILE A 38 -6.78 -8.52 1.91
CA ILE A 38 -5.87 -7.84 2.83
C ILE A 38 -6.52 -6.51 3.20
N THR A 39 -6.63 -6.24 4.49
CA THR A 39 -7.18 -4.99 5.00
C THR A 39 -6.04 -4.09 5.47
N ILE A 40 -6.16 -2.81 5.19
CA ILE A 40 -5.23 -1.78 5.65
C ILE A 40 -6.03 -0.74 6.42
N THR A 41 -5.73 -0.54 7.70
CA THR A 41 -6.33 0.52 8.52
C THR A 41 -5.32 1.61 8.78
N TYR A 42 -5.78 2.87 8.75
CA TYR A 42 -4.99 4.06 9.05
C TYR A 42 -5.69 4.82 10.17
N ASP A 43 -5.18 4.68 11.39
CA ASP A 43 -5.84 5.17 12.61
C ASP A 43 -5.05 6.35 13.20
N ILE A 44 -5.68 7.52 13.32
CA ILE A 44 -5.09 8.68 14.02
C ILE A 44 -5.18 8.42 15.53
N ILE A 45 -4.04 8.16 16.18
CA ILE A 45 -3.97 7.78 17.59
C ILE A 45 -3.72 8.94 18.54
N SER A 46 -3.14 10.04 18.06
CA SER A 46 -3.00 11.28 18.83
C SER A 46 -2.74 12.49 17.92
N TRP A 47 -3.17 13.67 18.35
CA TRP A 47 -2.88 14.94 17.70
C TRP A 47 -1.70 15.63 18.39
N THR A 48 -0.84 16.31 17.63
CA THR A 48 0.20 17.16 18.19
C THR A 48 -0.41 18.47 18.67
N THR A 49 0.02 18.99 19.82
CA THR A 49 -0.58 20.19 20.42
C THR A 49 -0.03 21.50 19.86
N ASP A 50 1.12 21.45 19.20
CA ASP A 50 1.93 22.59 18.76
C ASP A 50 1.84 22.86 17.24
N THR A 51 1.39 21.88 16.47
CA THR A 51 1.32 21.90 14.99
C THR A 51 0.05 21.22 14.50
N ASP A 52 -0.34 21.44 13.24
CA ASP A 52 -1.42 20.69 12.55
C ASP A 52 -0.97 19.27 12.19
N GLY A 53 -0.42 18.56 13.17
CA GLY A 53 0.18 17.24 13.03
C GLY A 53 -0.45 16.19 13.93
N TYR A 54 -0.07 14.94 13.70
CA TYR A 54 -0.65 13.79 14.36
C TYR A 54 0.29 12.59 14.32
N TRP A 55 -0.04 11.58 15.13
CA TRP A 55 0.54 10.25 15.04
C TRP A 55 -0.52 9.30 14.47
N ALA A 56 -0.12 8.52 13.47
CA ALA A 56 -0.94 7.47 12.90
C ALA A 56 -0.38 6.10 13.25
N LYS A 57 -1.29 5.14 13.39
CA LYS A 57 -1.00 3.72 13.39
C LYS A 57 -1.56 3.13 12.10
N VAL A 58 -0.71 2.49 11.31
CA VAL A 58 -1.14 1.76 10.12
C VAL A 58 -1.04 0.27 10.40
N THR A 59 -2.16 -0.44 10.22
CA THR A 59 -2.23 -1.89 10.40
C THR A 59 -2.52 -2.53 9.06
N ILE A 60 -1.64 -3.44 8.63
CA ILE A 60 -1.81 -4.26 7.44
C ILE A 60 -2.10 -5.67 7.92
N GLU A 61 -3.21 -6.23 7.49
CA GLU A 61 -3.66 -7.52 7.98
C GLU A 61 -4.15 -8.40 6.83
N ASN A 62 -3.56 -9.59 6.74
CA ASN A 62 -3.95 -10.60 5.80
C ASN A 62 -5.12 -11.42 6.36
N TYR A 63 -6.23 -11.50 5.62
CA TYR A 63 -7.39 -12.34 5.94
C TYR A 63 -7.48 -13.62 5.10
N TYR A 64 -6.54 -13.87 4.18
CA TYR A 64 -6.47 -15.12 3.42
C TYR A 64 -6.26 -16.34 4.33
N GLN A 65 -6.90 -17.48 4.03
CA GLN A 65 -6.76 -18.69 4.84
C GLN A 65 -5.47 -19.43 4.49
N TYR A 66 -5.09 -19.47 3.21
CA TYR A 66 -3.92 -20.22 2.73
C TYR A 66 -2.89 -19.35 2.01
N ARG A 67 -3.29 -18.18 1.50
CA ARG A 67 -2.39 -17.29 0.76
C ARG A 67 -1.52 -16.42 1.66
N HIS A 68 -0.21 -16.59 1.53
CA HIS A 68 0.80 -15.76 2.15
C HIS A 68 1.17 -14.57 1.25
N VAL A 69 1.54 -13.44 1.84
CA VAL A 69 2.33 -12.42 1.13
C VAL A 69 3.79 -12.84 1.25
N GLU A 70 4.35 -13.35 0.16
CA GLU A 70 5.75 -13.76 0.09
C GLU A 70 6.67 -12.61 -0.33
N LYS A 71 7.97 -12.89 -0.46
CA LYS A 71 8.93 -11.90 -0.97
C LYS A 71 8.57 -11.49 -2.41
N PRO A 72 8.69 -10.20 -2.78
CA PRO A 72 9.46 -9.15 -2.10
C PRO A 72 8.81 -8.54 -0.85
N GLY A 73 7.56 -8.92 -0.56
CA GLY A 73 6.77 -8.41 0.55
C GLY A 73 5.82 -7.30 0.11
N TRP A 74 4.88 -6.94 0.97
CA TRP A 74 3.96 -5.84 0.69
C TRP A 74 4.69 -4.52 0.48
N LYS A 75 4.13 -3.71 -0.43
CA LYS A 75 4.47 -2.30 -0.61
C LYS A 75 3.21 -1.47 -0.54
N LEU A 76 3.23 -0.46 0.32
CA LEU A 76 2.10 0.41 0.57
C LEU A 76 2.35 1.76 -0.11
N GLY A 77 1.52 2.13 -1.08
CA GLY A 77 1.49 3.46 -1.65
C GLY A 77 0.15 4.13 -1.38
N PHE A 78 0.16 5.41 -1.02
CA PHE A 78 -1.05 6.21 -0.99
C PHE A 78 -0.71 7.69 -1.21
N ASP A 79 -1.69 8.43 -1.68
CA ASP A 79 -1.55 9.87 -1.91
C ASP A 79 -1.96 10.61 -0.64
N TRP A 80 -1.01 11.33 -0.04
CA TRP A 80 -1.30 12.23 1.07
C TRP A 80 -2.23 13.35 0.63
N ALA A 81 -3.12 13.76 1.54
CA ALA A 81 -4.00 14.90 1.30
C ALA A 81 -3.20 16.21 1.35
N GLU A 82 -3.56 17.17 0.51
CA GLU A 82 -2.96 18.51 0.51
C GLU A 82 -1.42 18.48 0.39
N ASN A 83 -0.72 19.27 1.20
CA ASN A 83 0.75 19.33 1.30
C ASN A 83 1.24 18.64 2.58
N GLU A 84 0.64 17.50 2.93
CA GLU A 84 1.08 16.73 4.09
C GLU A 84 2.49 16.13 3.91
N VAL A 85 3.23 16.08 5.01
CA VAL A 85 4.58 15.49 5.07
C VAL A 85 4.73 14.55 6.26
N ILE A 86 5.65 13.59 6.13
CA ILE A 86 6.00 12.64 7.18
C ILE A 86 7.24 13.14 7.92
N TRP A 87 7.15 13.32 9.23
CA TRP A 87 8.28 13.73 10.07
C TRP A 87 9.12 12.57 10.59
N SER A 88 8.50 11.42 10.84
CA SER A 88 9.17 10.22 11.35
C SER A 88 8.30 9.00 11.11
N MET A 89 8.95 7.83 11.04
CA MET A 89 8.28 6.53 10.92
C MET A 89 8.99 5.47 11.77
N THR A 90 8.24 4.48 12.23
CA THR A 90 8.75 3.24 12.84
C THR A 90 7.98 2.04 12.29
N GLY A 91 8.63 0.88 12.25
CA GLY A 91 8.06 -0.35 11.67
C GLY A 91 8.19 -0.46 10.16
N ALA A 92 8.32 0.67 9.47
CA ALA A 92 8.44 0.75 8.02
C ALA A 92 9.36 1.91 7.61
N LEU A 93 9.67 2.00 6.32
CA LEU A 93 10.45 3.09 5.74
C LEU A 93 9.84 3.53 4.40
N ALA A 94 9.92 4.83 4.11
CA ALA A 94 9.60 5.36 2.79
C ALA A 94 10.82 5.14 1.87
N THR A 95 10.61 4.51 0.72
CA THR A 95 11.70 4.21 -0.24
C THR A 95 12.33 5.46 -0.84
N GLN A 96 11.57 6.56 -0.90
CA GLN A 96 11.99 7.84 -1.44
C GLN A 96 11.43 8.97 -0.56
N SER A 97 12.27 9.92 -0.18
CA SER A 97 11.86 11.10 0.61
C SER A 97 11.30 12.25 -0.24
N GLY A 98 11.55 12.26 -1.55
CA GLY A 98 11.20 13.37 -2.45
C GLY A 98 12.18 14.56 -2.38
N ASN A 99 11.87 15.65 -3.10
CA ASN A 99 12.66 16.88 -3.10
C ASN A 99 12.17 17.85 -2.01
N CYS A 100 12.71 17.73 -0.79
CA CYS A 100 12.31 18.55 0.35
C CYS A 100 13.05 19.90 0.45
N SER A 101 13.61 20.42 -0.65
CA SER A 101 14.41 21.66 -0.66
C SER A 101 13.63 22.93 -0.28
N ALA A 102 12.28 22.87 -0.30
CA ALA A 102 11.41 23.93 0.18
C ALA A 102 11.52 24.13 1.70
N PHE A 103 11.88 23.08 2.46
CA PHE A 103 12.01 23.12 3.91
C PHE A 103 13.42 23.62 4.30
N LYS A 104 13.52 24.85 4.82
CA LYS A 104 14.81 25.49 5.12
C LYS A 104 15.37 25.20 6.51
N TYR A 105 14.50 25.08 7.51
CA TYR A 105 14.92 24.95 8.92
C TYR A 105 14.79 23.52 9.46
N ARG A 106 13.69 22.84 9.12
CA ARG A 106 13.40 21.48 9.58
C ARG A 106 12.94 20.67 8.38
N VAL A 107 13.78 19.74 7.94
CA VAL A 107 13.50 18.90 6.77
C VAL A 107 12.71 17.67 7.24
N PRO A 108 11.54 17.37 6.67
CA PRO A 108 10.77 16.17 7.02
C PRO A 108 11.49 14.90 6.57
N TYR A 109 11.11 13.76 7.16
CA TYR A 109 11.61 12.45 6.77
C TYR A 109 11.22 12.10 5.32
N CYS A 110 9.99 12.46 4.93
CA CYS A 110 9.49 12.35 3.57
C CYS A 110 8.50 13.48 3.28
N CYS A 111 8.72 14.21 2.18
CA CYS A 111 7.80 15.24 1.66
C CYS A 111 7.20 14.86 0.30
N GLN A 112 7.41 13.61 -0.14
CA GLN A 112 6.78 13.10 -1.34
C GLN A 112 5.30 12.90 -1.10
N ARG A 113 4.45 13.46 -1.98
CA ARG A 113 2.99 13.33 -1.90
C ARG A 113 2.51 11.88 -1.98
N SER A 114 3.22 11.05 -2.74
CA SER A 114 2.87 9.65 -2.99
C SER A 114 4.05 8.75 -2.67
N PRO A 115 4.42 8.55 -1.39
CA PRO A 115 5.56 7.70 -1.05
C PRO A 115 5.20 6.22 -1.21
N GLU A 116 6.18 5.43 -1.63
CA GLU A 116 6.13 3.98 -1.51
C GLU A 116 6.77 3.59 -0.16
N ILE A 117 5.96 3.02 0.72
CA ILE A 117 6.32 2.57 2.07
C ILE A 117 6.51 1.06 2.04
N ILE A 118 7.62 0.60 2.60
CA ILE A 118 7.95 -0.82 2.73
C ILE A 118 8.26 -1.17 4.18
N ASP A 119 7.99 -2.41 4.54
CA ASP A 119 8.37 -2.96 5.84
C ASP A 119 9.89 -2.91 6.07
N LEU A 120 10.29 -2.86 7.33
CA LEU A 120 11.70 -2.96 7.68
C LEU A 120 12.24 -4.39 7.51
N MET A 121 13.57 -4.51 7.43
CA MET A 121 14.25 -5.79 7.44
C MET A 121 14.29 -6.42 8.84
N PRO A 122 14.40 -7.76 8.96
CA PRO A 122 14.51 -8.46 10.25
C PRO A 122 15.69 -8.07 11.14
N ASP A 123 16.70 -7.41 10.59
CA ASP A 123 17.90 -6.91 11.29
C ASP A 123 17.77 -5.44 11.74
N ALA A 124 16.64 -4.78 11.47
CA ALA A 124 16.41 -3.39 11.86
C ALA A 124 16.68 -3.14 13.35
N ALA A 125 17.24 -1.98 13.69
CA ALA A 125 17.56 -1.63 15.07
C ALA A 125 16.29 -1.65 15.95
N PRO A 126 16.36 -2.14 17.22
CA PRO A 126 15.18 -2.27 18.08
C PRO A 126 14.36 -0.99 18.25
N ILE A 127 15.02 0.18 18.25
CA ILE A 127 14.37 1.49 18.36
C ILE A 127 13.45 1.84 17.19
N ASN A 128 13.68 1.24 16.01
CA ASN A 128 12.89 1.49 14.81
C ASN A 128 11.79 0.45 14.60
N ARG A 129 11.68 -0.57 15.47
CA ARG A 129 10.70 -1.64 15.34
C ARG A 129 9.39 -1.26 16.01
N SER A 130 8.29 -1.73 15.42
CA SER A 130 6.93 -1.71 15.96
C SER A 130 6.43 -3.15 16.18
N GLU A 131 5.18 -3.31 16.61
CA GLU A 131 4.58 -4.63 16.80
C GLU A 131 4.40 -5.36 15.47
N ASN A 132 4.76 -6.65 15.45
CA ASN A 132 4.57 -7.54 14.30
C ASN A 132 5.10 -6.99 12.95
N CYS A 133 6.02 -6.03 12.94
CA CYS A 133 6.67 -5.54 11.73
C CYS A 133 7.89 -6.41 11.36
N CYS A 134 8.63 -5.88 10.40
CA CYS A 134 10.04 -6.05 10.23
C CYS A 134 10.39 -7.44 9.72
N ARG A 135 9.55 -7.96 8.83
CA ARG A 135 9.69 -9.24 8.14
C ARG A 135 9.93 -9.05 6.65
N ASN A 136 10.39 -7.86 6.24
CA ASN A 136 10.51 -7.48 4.83
C ASN A 136 9.20 -7.72 4.08
N GLY A 137 8.09 -7.30 4.68
CA GLY A 137 6.78 -7.27 4.05
C GLY A 137 6.10 -8.63 3.93
N VAL A 138 6.69 -9.68 4.51
CA VAL A 138 6.08 -11.01 4.52
C VAL A 138 4.94 -11.07 5.54
N LEU A 139 3.76 -11.48 5.07
CA LEU A 139 2.59 -11.74 5.89
C LEU A 139 2.15 -13.19 5.74
N ALA A 140 1.93 -13.87 6.86
CA ALA A 140 1.34 -15.19 6.82
C ALA A 140 -0.14 -15.12 6.40
N ALA A 141 -0.68 -16.24 5.91
CA ALA A 141 -2.12 -16.43 5.86
C ALA A 141 -2.67 -16.49 7.30
N ARG A 142 -3.85 -15.91 7.51
CA ARG A 142 -4.46 -15.75 8.83
C ARG A 142 -4.67 -17.07 9.56
N ASP A 143 -5.23 -18.04 8.86
CA ASP A 143 -5.66 -19.30 9.46
C ASP A 143 -4.48 -20.25 9.69
N ILE A 144 -3.30 -19.91 9.14
CA ILE A 144 -2.03 -20.61 9.37
C ILE A 144 -1.28 -19.98 10.54
N ASP A 145 -1.10 -18.65 10.54
CA ASP A 145 -0.41 -17.93 11.61
C ASP A 145 -0.98 -16.52 11.78
N GLN A 146 -1.95 -16.41 12.68
CA GLN A 146 -2.64 -15.16 12.98
C GLN A 146 -1.70 -14.05 13.46
N LYS A 147 -0.60 -14.39 14.14
CA LYS A 147 0.33 -13.38 14.66
C LYS A 147 1.15 -12.75 13.55
N ASN A 148 1.62 -13.57 12.61
CA ASN A 148 2.45 -13.12 11.48
C ASN A 148 1.62 -12.69 10.26
N ALA A 149 0.29 -12.81 10.32
CA ALA A 149 -0.64 -12.24 9.33
C ALA A 149 -0.84 -10.72 9.49
N ILE A 150 -0.32 -10.12 10.57
CA ILE A 150 -0.44 -8.69 10.87
C ILE A 150 0.93 -8.02 10.76
N SER A 151 0.99 -6.81 10.20
CA SER A 151 2.13 -5.90 10.31
C SER A 151 1.65 -4.51 10.71
N ILE A 152 2.31 -3.88 11.68
CA ILE A 152 1.96 -2.54 12.16
C ILE A 152 3.13 -1.61 11.91
N LEU A 153 2.87 -0.38 11.49
CA LEU A 153 3.83 0.71 11.44
C LEU A 153 3.21 1.97 12.04
N TYR A 154 4.05 2.92 12.44
CA TYR A 154 3.61 4.22 12.92
C TYR A 154 4.29 5.31 12.12
N ASP A 155 3.57 6.40 11.90
CA ASP A 155 4.12 7.63 11.33
C ASP A 155 3.69 8.86 12.14
N ARG A 156 4.40 9.96 11.90
CA ARG A 156 4.04 11.28 12.38
C ARG A 156 3.82 12.20 11.17
N GLY A 157 2.56 12.37 10.79
CA GLY A 157 2.13 13.29 9.73
C GLY A 157 1.95 14.72 10.23
N GLU A 158 2.10 15.70 9.34
CA GLU A 158 1.73 17.10 9.56
C GLU A 158 1.25 17.74 8.26
N LEU A 159 0.10 18.43 8.34
CA LEU A 159 -0.42 19.25 7.25
C LEU A 159 0.44 20.52 7.16
N THR A 160 1.24 20.65 6.10
CA THR A 160 1.96 21.91 5.89
C THR A 160 1.00 22.93 5.31
N GLN A 161 0.96 24.13 5.90
CA GLN A 161 0.28 25.25 5.27
C GLN A 161 0.96 25.53 3.92
N PRO A 162 0.21 25.77 2.83
CA PRO A 162 0.81 26.10 1.56
C PRO A 162 1.66 27.36 1.73
N LEU A 163 2.92 27.31 1.30
CA LEU A 163 3.63 28.51 0.88
C LEU A 163 2.87 29.03 -0.35
N ASP A 164 1.95 29.96 -0.11
CA ASP A 164 1.30 30.85 -1.08
C ASP A 164 0.75 30.19 -2.35
N ARG A 165 0.09 29.03 -2.22
CA ARG A 165 -0.75 28.48 -3.31
C ARG A 165 -2.18 28.36 -2.85
N GLU A 166 -2.97 29.33 -3.27
CA GLU A 166 -4.42 29.37 -3.19
C GLU A 166 -4.96 28.25 -4.08
N ASP A 167 -5.34 27.12 -3.48
CA ASP A 167 -6.20 26.14 -4.13
C ASP A 167 -7.23 25.63 -3.13
N THR A 168 -8.44 25.50 -3.64
CA THR A 168 -9.72 25.34 -2.97
C THR A 168 -9.81 24.05 -2.15
N LYS A 169 -10.33 24.19 -0.93
CA LYS A 169 -10.76 23.06 -0.08
C LYS A 169 -11.89 22.31 -0.76
N GLU A 170 -11.63 21.08 -1.18
CA GLU A 170 -12.67 20.09 -1.46
C GLU A 170 -12.37 18.86 -0.61
N CYS A 171 -13.09 18.73 0.51
CA CYS A 171 -13.03 17.53 1.35
C CYS A 171 -13.75 16.39 0.64
N ASP A 172 -13.05 15.66 -0.23
CA ASP A 172 -13.56 14.41 -0.77
C ASP A 172 -13.18 13.22 0.13
N ILE A 173 -14.11 12.87 1.02
CA ILE A 173 -14.07 11.72 1.93
C ILE A 173 -14.44 10.38 1.25
N HIS A 174 -14.35 10.31 -0.09
CA HIS A 174 -14.65 9.10 -0.85
C HIS A 174 -13.60 8.85 -1.94
N GLY A 175 -12.47 8.27 -1.57
CA GLY A 175 -11.56 7.67 -2.54
C GLY A 175 -10.76 6.54 -1.92
N SER A 176 -10.76 5.40 -2.61
CA SER A 176 -9.89 4.27 -2.31
C SER A 176 -8.46 4.65 -2.70
N TRP A 177 -7.73 5.33 -1.81
CA TRP A 177 -6.42 5.91 -2.11
C TRP A 177 -5.23 5.01 -1.78
N THR A 178 -5.46 3.80 -1.27
CA THR A 178 -4.40 2.87 -0.91
C THR A 178 -4.12 1.92 -2.06
N ARG A 179 -2.94 2.06 -2.67
CA ARG A 179 -2.41 1.10 -3.64
C ARG A 179 -1.47 0.15 -2.92
N LEU A 180 -1.96 -1.06 -2.67
CA LEU A 180 -1.12 -2.18 -2.22
C LEU A 180 -0.54 -2.85 -3.46
N HIS A 181 0.78 -2.87 -3.56
CA HIS A 181 1.49 -3.74 -4.49
C HIS A 181 2.04 -4.93 -3.71
N MET A 182 1.68 -6.14 -4.12
CA MET A 182 2.20 -7.40 -3.63
C MET A 182 3.18 -7.99 -4.64
#